data_AF-A0A379VJ65-F1
#
_entry.id   AF-A0A379VJ65-F1
#
_cell.length_a   1.000
_cell.length_b   1.000
_cell.length_c   1.000
_cell.angle_alpha   90.00
_cell.angle_beta   90.00
_cell.angle_gamma   90.00
#
_symmetry.space_group_name_H-M   'P 1'
#
loop_
_entity.id
_entity.type
_entity.pdbx_description
1 polymer ?
#
loop_
_entity_poly.entity_id
_entity_poly.type
_entity_poly.pdbx_seq_one_letter_code
_entity_poly.pdbx_strand_id
1 'polypeptide(L)' 'MENKRLDSAALAAGISPSYINAHGKPQSIGAETKRRLLAAMHGTTTGPQAVVPNVKVYTAG' A
#
# COMPACT_ATOMS: atom_id res chain seq x y z
N MET A 1 -3.45 -10.06 -17.16
CA MET A 1 -4.25 -9.95 -15.92
C MET A 1 -3.38 -9.79 -14.67
N GLU A 2 -2.18 -10.39 -14.61
CA GLU A 2 -1.22 -10.26 -13.48
C GLU A 2 -0.96 -8.85 -12.99
N ASN A 3 -0.68 -7.89 -13.88
CA ASN A 3 -0.32 -6.53 -13.48
C ASN A 3 -1.46 -5.84 -12.72
N LYS A 4 -2.72 -6.14 -13.05
CA LYS A 4 -3.87 -5.51 -12.39
C LYS A 4 -4.04 -6.00 -10.95
N ARG A 5 -3.84 -7.30 -10.71
CA ARG A 5 -3.88 -7.90 -9.36
C ARG A 5 -2.76 -7.37 -8.48
N LEU A 6 -1.57 -7.26 -9.05
CA LEU A 6 -0.40 -6.72 -8.37
C LEU A 6 -0.58 -5.25 -8.02
N ASP A 7 -1.12 -4.45 -8.93
CA ASP A 7 -1.41 -3.03 -8.68
C ASP A 7 -2.46 -2.86 -7.57
N SER A 8 -3.54 -3.64 -7.59
CA SER A 8 -4.54 -3.64 -6.52
C SER A 8 -3.97 -4.06 -5.17
N ALA A 9 -3.11 -5.09 -5.14
CA ALA A 9 -2.50 -5.55 -3.90
C ALA A 9 -1.48 -4.54 -3.35
N ALA A 10 -0.68 -3.92 -4.22
CA ALA A 10 0.23 -2.84 -3.84
C ALA A 10 -0.54 -1.63 -3.28
N LEU A 11 -1.63 -1.24 -3.94
CA LEU A 11 -2.50 -0.15 -3.48
C LEU A 11 -3.14 -0.45 -2.12
N ALA A 12 -3.67 -1.66 -1.93
CA ALA A 12 -4.25 -2.09 -0.65
C ALA A 12 -3.23 -2.11 0.49
N ALA A 13 -1.95 -2.34 0.16
CA ALA A 13 -0.84 -2.29 1.10
C ALA A 13 -0.30 -0.87 1.33
N GLY A 14 -0.93 0.17 0.75
CA GLY A 14 -0.52 1.57 0.91
C GLY A 14 0.67 1.97 0.02
N ILE A 15 1.05 1.17 -0.97
CA ILE A 15 2.11 1.50 -1.92
C ILE A 15 1.51 2.40 -3.02
N SER A 16 1.93 3.66 -3.06
CA SER A 16 1.53 4.60 -4.12
C SER A 16 1.97 4.09 -5.51
N PRO A 17 1.12 4.17 -6.54
CA PRO A 17 1.47 3.72 -7.89
C PRO A 17 2.45 4.64 -8.62
N SER A 18 2.60 5.89 -8.17
CA SER A 18 3.45 6.91 -8.79
C SER A 18 4.02 7.89 -7.77
N TYR A 19 5.03 8.64 -8.21
CA TYR A 19 5.69 9.70 -7.44
C TYR A 19 6.10 10.85 -8.37
N ILE A 20 6.43 12.01 -7.80
CA ILE A 20 7.02 13.12 -8.55
C ILE A 20 8.54 12.94 -8.57
N ASN A 21 9.12 12.80 -9.77
CA ASN A 21 10.56 12.62 -9.92
C ASN A 21 11.34 13.94 -9.73
N ALA A 22 12.67 13.86 -9.72
CA ALA A 22 13.55 15.02 -9.53
C ALA A 22 13.39 16.12 -10.59
N HIS A 23 12.72 15.83 -11.71
CA HIS A 23 12.41 16.80 -12.76
C HIS A 23 10.98 17.37 -12.64
N GLY A 24 10.27 17.09 -11.53
CA GLY A 24 8.92 17.57 -11.30
C GLY A 24 7.83 16.83 -12.08
N LYS A 25 8.14 15.68 -12.70
CA LYS A 25 7.20 14.92 -13.53
C LYS A 25 6.63 13.72 -12.77
N PRO A 26 5.35 13.37 -12.99
CA PRO A 26 4.79 12.13 -12.46
C PRO A 26 5.49 10.93 -13.12
N GLN A 27 6.00 10.03 -12.30
CA GLN A 27 6.68 8.81 -12.71
C GLN A 27 6.06 7.61 -11.99
N SER A 28 5.68 6.60 -12.78
CA SER A 28 5.08 5.37 -12.25
C SER A 28 6.12 4.45 -11.62
N ILE A 29 5.75 3.77 -10.55
CA ILE A 29 6.56 2.72 -9.94
C ILE A 29 6.44 1.44 -10.79
N GLY A 30 7.59 0.87 -11.15
CA GLY A 30 7.67 -0.37 -11.92
C GLY A 30 7.06 -1.56 -11.19
N ALA A 31 6.57 -2.54 -11.97
CA ALA A 31 5.93 -3.74 -11.42
C ALA A 31 6.87 -4.55 -10.52
N GLU A 32 8.17 -4.60 -10.83
CA GLU A 32 9.16 -5.30 -10.02
C GLU A 32 9.34 -4.68 -8.64
N THR A 33 9.45 -3.35 -8.57
CA THR A 33 9.54 -2.62 -7.30
C THR A 33 8.29 -2.84 -6.45
N LYS A 34 7.09 -2.79 -7.06
CA LYS A 34 5.84 -3.10 -6.36
C LYS A 34 5.84 -4.52 -5.79
N ARG A 35 6.34 -5.53 -6.53
CA ARG A 35 6.47 -6.92 -6.02
C ARG A 35 7.40 -7.01 -4.83
N ARG A 36 8.59 -6.41 -4.93
CA ARG A 36 9.60 -6.47 -3.87
C ARG A 36 9.10 -5.78 -2.59
N LEU A 37 8.45 -4.62 -2.72
CA LEU A 37 7.85 -3.92 -1.60
C LEU A 37 6.73 -4.73 -0.95
N LEU A 38 5.83 -5.29 -1.76
CA LEU A 38 4.76 -6.16 -1.25
C LEU A 38 5.30 -7.39 -0.52
N ALA A 39 6.34 -8.03 -1.07
CA ALA A 39 7.00 -9.16 -0.42
C ALA A 39 7.75 -8.77 0.87
N ALA A 40 8.24 -7.54 0.97
CA ALA A 40 8.92 -7.02 2.16
C ALA A 40 7.95 -6.62 3.28
N MET A 41 6.68 -6.36 2.97
CA MET A 41 5.67 -6.09 3.98
C MET A 41 5.41 -7.37 4.78
N HIS A 42 5.77 -7.36 6.07
CA HIS A 42 5.41 -8.44 6.98
C HIS A 42 3.90 -8.62 6.93
N GLY A 43 3.46 -9.85 6.59
CA GLY A 43 2.08 -10.17 6.29
C GLY A 43 1.15 -9.51 7.30
N THR A 44 0.23 -8.68 6.80
CA THR A 44 -0.88 -8.19 7.60
C THR A 44 -1.64 -9.42 8.06
N THR A 45 -1.42 -9.81 9.32
CA THR A 45 -2.14 -10.90 9.95
C THR A 45 -3.61 -10.54 9.85
N THR A 46 -4.31 -11.24 8.95
CA THR A 46 -5.76 -11.22 8.80
C THR A 46 -6.36 -11.94 10.00
N GLY A 47 -6.22 -11.32 11.17
CA GLY A 47 -6.94 -11.70 12.35
C GLY A 47 -8.44 -11.50 12.15
N PRO A 48 -9.28 -12.20 12.92
CA PRO A 48 -10.73 -12.01 12.86
C PRO A 48 -11.08 -10.53 13.00
N GLN A 49 -12.04 -10.10 12.18
CA GLN A 49 -12.50 -8.72 12.15
C GLN A 49 -13.13 -8.36 13.51
N ALA A 50 -12.42 -7.56 14.30
CA ALA A 50 -12.88 -7.12 15.60
C ALA A 50 -14.04 -6.12 15.46
N VAL A 51 -14.96 -6.14 16.44
CA VAL A 51 -16.11 -5.21 16.51
C VAL A 51 -15.65 -3.75 16.64
N VAL A 52 -14.45 -3.53 17.17
CA VAL A 52 -13.80 -2.22 17.33
C VAL A 52 -12.37 -2.26 16.74
N PRO A 53 -11.85 -1.13 16.22
CA PRO A 53 -10.47 -1.08 15.75
C PRO A 53 -9.48 -1.18 16.93
N ASN A 54 -8.30 -1.75 16.68
CA ASN A 54 -7.24 -1.89 17.69
C ASN A 54 -6.82 -0.55 18.31
N VAL A 55 -6.86 0.53 17.52
CA VAL A 55 -6.55 1.89 17.94
C VAL A 55 -7.52 2.86 17.26
N LYS A 56 -8.03 3.83 18.03
CA LYS A 56 -8.79 4.97 17.52
C LYS A 56 -8.30 6.25 18.19
N VAL A 57 -7.87 7.22 17.40
CA VAL A 57 -7.30 8.49 17.86
C VAL A 57 -8.33 9.60 17.71
N TYR A 58 -8.46 10.46 18.71
CA TYR A 58 -9.34 11.63 18.71
C TYR A 58 -8.55 12.88 19.14
N THR A 59 -8.98 14.05 18.66
CA THR A 59 -8.51 15.36 19.14
C THR A 59 -9.53 15.94 20.11
N ALA A 60 -9.07 16.51 21.22
CA ALA A 60 -9.94 17.11 22.23
C ALA A 60 -10.65 18.36 21.70
N GLY A 61 -11.90 18.53 22.16
CA GLY A 61 -12.76 19.70 21.97
C GLY A 61 -13.77 19.74 23.10
#